data_AF-A0A8T2SNU2-F1
#
_entry.id   AF-A0A8T2SNU2-F1
#
_cell.length_a   1.000
_cell.length_b   1.000
_cell.length_c   1.000
_cell.angle_alpha   90.00
_cell.angle_beta   90.00
_cell.angle_gamma   90.00
#
_symmetry.space_group_name_H-M   'P 1'
#
loop_
_entity.id
_entity.type
_entity.pdbx_description
1 polymer ?
#
loop_
_entity_poly.entity_id
_entity_poly.type
_entity_poly.pdbx_seq_one_letter_code
_entity_poly.pdbx_strand_id
1 'polypeptide(L)'
;MTLGLLSGLSTCLAFFDFGCCASSARILFLRECRFRGKRSASMYAKCCSSLQAYKDHLMLVSDLDQTMVDHKDSSHAALLNFNLLWAAEYANKSHLVYSTGRSMHRFMELQKDAPVLTPDILILSVGTEIRLGSSLEVDKVWAQELDDGWDRDIIVQEALKMPDLRFQEEPDQGSHKVSFKVDRSKGEEMQNILSMRLLNRGLKVRVVYSSGVDLDVLPYKAGKGQALSYLVAKLNENGMIHKNVLVCGDSGNDIDLFTVKGVHGVIVSNAQEELVKWHWLNNSNGNILRASQRCAAAIVEALHHFNFGPHVHQTEKICEKPLHNSDYSSHLGAVHREVVGLNMFMVKWLLGEVPNSESSFSRLSCVLNDNMKVILPEGIELTAEEFICKIRREYGSLQESGLYIWVDKVTAKQLAEGLYLVTWQPWERLSGMPKKGYYASAILKSKVEAPNGMEWLHYHKTLRELMDIQSLQ
;
A
#
# COMPACT_ATOMS: atom_id res chain seq x y z
N MET A 1 57.75 -8.96 -38.57
CA MET A 1 58.00 -9.13 -37.12
C MET A 1 56.86 -8.44 -36.37
N THR A 2 56.11 -9.25 -35.61
CA THR A 2 55.24 -8.91 -34.44
C THR A 2 54.15 -7.84 -34.59
N LEU A 3 52.86 -8.22 -34.73
CA LEU A 3 51.88 -8.69 -33.70
C LEU A 3 51.51 -7.57 -32.70
N GLY A 4 50.27 -7.21 -32.39
CA GLY A 4 48.92 -7.71 -32.70
C GLY A 4 47.99 -7.30 -31.54
N LEU A 5 46.75 -6.84 -31.80
CA LEU A 5 45.64 -6.76 -30.83
C LEU A 5 44.33 -6.39 -31.57
N LEU A 6 43.67 -7.40 -32.12
CA LEU A 6 42.28 -7.41 -32.60
C LEU A 6 41.69 -8.74 -32.17
N SER A 7 40.75 -8.75 -31.22
CA SER A 7 39.68 -9.77 -31.09
C SER A 7 38.96 -9.63 -29.74
N GLY A 8 37.62 -9.61 -29.73
CA GLY A 8 36.85 -10.10 -28.58
C GLY A 8 35.65 -9.28 -28.09
N LEU A 9 34.81 -8.74 -28.98
CA LEU A 9 33.45 -8.28 -28.64
C LEU A 9 32.44 -9.12 -29.43
N SER A 10 32.22 -10.36 -28.99
CA SER A 10 31.08 -11.18 -29.42
C SER A 10 31.02 -12.47 -28.60
N THR A 11 30.31 -12.45 -27.47
CA THR A 11 29.58 -13.59 -26.86
C THR A 11 29.10 -13.18 -25.46
N CYS A 12 27.91 -12.59 -25.38
CA CYS A 12 27.10 -12.55 -24.16
C CYS A 12 25.61 -12.40 -24.55
N LEU A 13 25.19 -13.23 -25.51
CA LEU A 13 23.81 -13.43 -25.96
C LEU A 13 23.64 -14.92 -26.23
N ALA A 14 23.61 -15.71 -25.15
CA ALA A 14 23.11 -17.08 -25.11
C ALA A 14 23.27 -17.56 -23.67
N PHE A 15 22.17 -17.71 -22.94
CA PHE A 15 21.92 -18.63 -21.82
C PHE A 15 20.70 -18.12 -21.03
N PHE A 16 19.54 -18.12 -21.71
CA PHE A 16 18.24 -18.29 -21.07
C PHE A 16 17.73 -19.64 -21.58
N ASP A 17 17.94 -20.68 -20.77
CA ASP A 17 17.11 -21.88 -20.64
C ASP A 17 17.96 -22.98 -20.02
N PHE A 18 17.74 -23.24 -18.73
CA PHE A 18 17.56 -24.56 -18.14
C PHE A 18 17.30 -24.37 -16.65
N GLY A 19 16.20 -24.96 -16.18
CA GLY A 19 15.87 -25.04 -14.77
C GLY A 19 16.87 -25.90 -14.00
N CYS A 20 16.87 -25.70 -12.68
CA CYS A 20 17.52 -26.50 -11.67
C CYS A 20 19.07 -26.39 -11.57
N CYS A 21 19.49 -25.83 -10.43
CA CYS A 21 20.70 -26.15 -9.64
C CYS A 21 21.62 -24.92 -9.36
N ALA A 22 21.23 -24.12 -8.36
CA ALA A 22 22.02 -23.02 -7.80
C ALA A 22 23.31 -23.49 -7.08
N SER A 23 23.56 -24.80 -6.99
CA SER A 23 24.70 -25.39 -6.29
C SER A 23 25.93 -25.56 -7.20
N SER A 24 25.72 -25.83 -8.49
CA SER A 24 26.80 -26.21 -9.43
C SER A 24 27.54 -24.99 -9.99
N ALA A 25 26.86 -23.86 -10.17
CA ALA A 25 27.47 -22.59 -10.59
C ALA A 25 28.46 -22.04 -9.54
N ARG A 26 28.30 -22.42 -8.26
CA ARG A 26 29.14 -21.98 -7.15
C ARG A 26 30.53 -22.62 -7.17
N ILE A 27 30.67 -23.85 -7.70
CA ILE A 27 31.93 -24.61 -7.66
C ILE A 27 32.82 -24.30 -8.86
N LEU A 28 32.26 -24.13 -10.07
CA LEU A 28 33.05 -23.76 -11.24
C LEU A 28 33.65 -22.34 -11.11
N PHE A 29 32.90 -21.38 -10.53
CA PHE A 29 33.35 -19.99 -10.41
C PHE A 29 34.43 -19.78 -9.32
N LEU A 30 34.45 -20.62 -8.27
CA LEU A 30 35.47 -20.56 -7.23
C LEU A 30 36.86 -21.01 -7.71
N ARG A 31 36.95 -21.79 -8.79
CA ARG A 31 38.22 -22.22 -9.38
C ARG A 31 38.88 -21.11 -10.22
N GLU A 32 38.09 -20.27 -10.87
CA GLU A 32 38.58 -19.15 -11.69
C GLU A 32 38.91 -17.89 -10.86
N CYS A 33 38.25 -17.70 -9.71
CA CYS A 33 38.49 -16.55 -8.82
C CYS A 33 39.80 -16.58 -8.03
N ARG A 34 40.54 -17.70 -7.99
CA ARG A 34 41.90 -17.72 -7.40
C ARG A 34 42.93 -16.94 -8.24
N PHE A 35 42.60 -16.55 -9.47
CA PHE A 35 43.57 -15.99 -10.41
C PHE A 35 43.44 -14.49 -10.73
N ARG A 36 42.42 -13.77 -10.24
CA ARG A 36 42.25 -12.33 -10.55
C ARG A 36 41.85 -11.51 -9.31
N GLY A 37 42.84 -10.78 -8.78
CA GLY A 37 42.76 -10.06 -7.50
C GLY A 37 41.82 -8.85 -7.45
N LYS A 38 41.51 -8.46 -6.20
CA LYS A 38 40.98 -7.20 -5.59
C LYS A 38 39.95 -6.30 -6.32
N ARG A 39 39.75 -6.34 -7.65
CA ARG A 39 38.69 -5.57 -8.36
C ARG A 39 37.30 -6.23 -8.31
N SER A 40 37.21 -7.50 -7.93
CA SER A 40 35.94 -8.25 -7.87
C SER A 40 35.07 -7.90 -6.65
N ALA A 41 35.66 -7.54 -5.51
CA ALA A 41 34.91 -7.28 -4.27
C ALA A 41 34.01 -6.03 -4.34
N SER A 42 34.45 -4.96 -5.00
CA SER A 42 33.65 -3.73 -5.21
C SER A 42 32.47 -3.95 -6.16
N MET A 43 32.66 -4.80 -7.17
CA MET A 43 31.61 -5.17 -8.12
C MET A 43 30.60 -6.14 -7.49
N TYR A 44 31.07 -7.07 -6.64
CA TYR A 44 30.21 -7.92 -5.81
C TYR A 44 29.39 -7.11 -4.81
N ALA A 45 29.97 -6.10 -4.14
CA ALA A 45 29.24 -5.24 -3.21
C ALA A 45 28.16 -4.41 -3.93
N LYS A 46 28.47 -3.85 -5.11
CA LYS A 46 27.50 -3.14 -5.95
C LYS A 46 26.40 -4.06 -6.50
N CYS A 47 26.76 -5.28 -6.88
CA CYS A 47 25.82 -6.29 -7.40
C CYS A 47 24.91 -6.84 -6.28
N CYS A 48 25.45 -7.09 -5.09
CA CYS A 48 24.68 -7.44 -3.89
C CYS A 48 23.78 -6.28 -3.45
N SER A 49 24.25 -5.04 -3.43
CA SER A 49 23.40 -3.87 -3.11
C SER A 49 22.30 -3.66 -4.15
N SER A 50 22.55 -3.93 -5.44
CA SER A 50 21.50 -3.90 -6.46
C SER A 50 20.52 -5.07 -6.33
N LEU A 51 20.99 -6.29 -6.04
CA LEU A 51 20.13 -7.45 -5.78
C LEU A 51 19.29 -7.32 -4.50
N GLN A 52 19.81 -6.59 -3.51
CA GLN A 52 19.12 -6.27 -2.25
C GLN A 52 18.13 -5.12 -2.45
N ALA A 53 18.47 -4.09 -3.23
CA ALA A 53 17.53 -3.05 -3.64
C ALA A 53 16.31 -3.59 -4.43
N TYR A 54 16.49 -4.66 -5.22
CA TYR A 54 15.39 -5.36 -5.89
C TYR A 54 14.53 -6.24 -4.97
N LYS A 55 14.97 -6.55 -3.75
CA LYS A 55 14.15 -7.22 -2.73
C LYS A 55 13.26 -6.24 -1.94
N ASP A 56 13.51 -4.94 -2.04
CA ASP A 56 12.86 -3.92 -1.19
C ASP A 56 11.57 -3.32 -1.81
N HIS A 57 11.28 -3.56 -3.09
CA HIS A 57 10.14 -2.94 -3.78
C HIS A 57 8.93 -3.87 -3.74
N LEU A 58 8.04 -3.62 -2.78
CA LEU A 58 6.78 -4.32 -2.63
C LEU A 58 5.68 -3.61 -3.43
N MET A 59 4.85 -4.37 -4.13
CA MET A 59 3.52 -3.92 -4.53
C MET A 59 2.51 -4.59 -3.62
N LEU A 60 1.86 -3.83 -2.77
CA LEU A 60 0.78 -4.32 -1.92
C LEU A 60 -0.55 -4.00 -2.59
N VAL A 61 -1.29 -5.03 -2.97
CA VAL A 61 -2.59 -4.93 -3.65
C VAL A 61 -3.64 -5.47 -2.70
N SER A 62 -4.45 -4.58 -2.12
CA SER A 62 -5.44 -4.98 -1.12
C SER A 62 -6.84 -4.61 -1.58
N ASP A 63 -7.80 -5.53 -1.40
CA ASP A 63 -9.18 -5.10 -1.26
C ASP A 63 -9.35 -4.20 -0.02
N LEU A 64 -10.43 -3.43 0.01
CA LEU A 64 -10.73 -2.50 1.09
C LEU A 64 -11.66 -3.10 2.13
N ASP A 65 -12.87 -3.50 1.72
CA ASP A 65 -13.94 -3.83 2.63
C ASP A 65 -13.72 -5.21 3.25
N GLN A 66 -13.71 -5.33 4.58
CA GLN A 66 -13.39 -6.59 5.28
C GLN A 66 -11.97 -7.14 5.01
N THR A 67 -11.14 -6.46 4.19
CA THR A 67 -9.74 -6.81 3.96
C THR A 67 -8.77 -5.79 4.56
N MET A 68 -8.84 -4.52 4.16
CA MET A 68 -8.03 -3.45 4.78
C MET A 68 -8.79 -2.80 5.95
N VAL A 69 -10.10 -2.57 5.75
CA VAL A 69 -10.99 -1.89 6.69
C VAL A 69 -11.91 -2.91 7.34
N ASP A 70 -11.89 -2.96 8.67
CA ASP A 70 -12.89 -3.68 9.45
C ASP A 70 -14.05 -2.74 9.80
N HIS A 71 -15.19 -2.89 9.13
CA HIS A 71 -16.39 -2.08 9.40
C HIS A 71 -17.02 -2.32 10.78
N LYS A 72 -16.55 -3.33 11.52
CA LYS A 72 -16.99 -3.61 12.89
C LYS A 72 -16.05 -3.01 13.94
N ASP A 73 -14.88 -2.51 13.52
CA ASP A 73 -13.91 -1.87 14.41
C ASP A 73 -13.96 -0.35 14.27
N SER A 74 -14.67 0.31 15.20
CA SER A 74 -14.72 1.77 15.26
C SER A 74 -13.42 2.42 15.74
N SER A 75 -12.50 1.66 16.35
CA SER A 75 -11.20 2.16 16.79
C SER A 75 -10.17 2.21 15.65
N HIS A 76 -10.40 1.43 14.59
CA HIS A 76 -9.49 1.24 13.46
C HIS A 76 -8.06 0.84 13.89
N ALA A 77 -7.88 0.17 15.02
CA ALA A 77 -6.57 -0.07 15.62
C ALA A 77 -5.63 -0.85 14.68
N ALA A 78 -6.14 -1.89 14.02
CA ALA A 78 -5.36 -2.68 13.07
C ALA A 78 -4.97 -1.87 11.82
N LEU A 79 -5.88 -1.04 11.31
CA LEU A 79 -5.65 -0.16 10.16
C LEU A 79 -4.63 0.94 10.49
N LEU A 80 -4.75 1.58 11.65
CA LEU A 80 -3.81 2.59 12.12
C LEU A 80 -2.41 1.99 12.32
N ASN A 81 -2.32 0.77 12.85
CA ASN A 81 -1.05 0.04 12.96
C ASN A 81 -0.43 -0.25 11.59
N PHE A 82 -1.24 -0.70 10.63
CA PHE A 82 -0.79 -0.85 9.24
C PHE A 82 -0.28 0.47 8.66
N ASN A 83 -1.01 1.58 8.88
CA ASN A 83 -0.63 2.89 8.36
C ASN A 83 0.74 3.35 8.87
N LEU A 84 1.00 3.18 10.18
CA LEU A 84 2.28 3.51 10.80
C LEU A 84 3.42 2.71 10.15
N LEU A 85 3.23 1.39 10.02
CA LEU A 85 4.22 0.51 9.40
C LEU A 85 4.47 0.91 7.94
N TRP A 86 3.41 1.13 7.17
CA TRP A 86 3.49 1.49 5.76
C TRP A 86 4.23 2.81 5.57
N ALA A 87 3.82 3.87 6.27
CA ALA A 87 4.39 5.21 6.14
C ALA A 87 5.88 5.23 6.50
N ALA A 88 6.30 4.43 7.48
CA ALA A 88 7.66 4.44 7.98
C ALA A 88 8.64 3.56 7.19
N GLU A 89 8.19 2.39 6.74
CA GLU A 89 9.10 1.37 6.17
C GLU A 89 8.91 1.16 4.66
N TYR A 90 7.69 1.33 4.14
CA TYR A 90 7.33 0.90 2.78
C TYR A 90 7.09 2.07 1.81
N ALA A 91 6.52 3.19 2.27
CA ALA A 91 6.04 4.28 1.43
C ALA A 91 7.07 4.91 0.48
N ASN A 92 8.38 4.82 0.77
CA ASN A 92 9.42 5.40 -0.07
C ASN A 92 9.78 4.55 -1.31
N LYS A 93 9.46 3.26 -1.30
CA LYS A 93 9.99 2.27 -2.28
C LYS A 93 8.96 1.27 -2.78
N SER A 94 7.77 1.28 -2.20
CA SER A 94 6.70 0.33 -2.45
C SER A 94 5.49 1.04 -3.03
N HIS A 95 4.63 0.29 -3.71
CA HIS A 95 3.36 0.82 -4.22
C HIS A 95 2.20 0.25 -3.42
N LEU A 96 1.36 1.14 -2.91
CA LEU A 96 0.09 0.81 -2.30
C LEU A 96 -1.00 0.86 -3.36
N VAL A 97 -1.62 -0.28 -3.62
CA VAL A 97 -2.71 -0.42 -4.59
C VAL A 97 -3.96 -0.87 -3.84
N TYR A 98 -5.05 -0.11 -3.97
CA TYR A 98 -6.35 -0.61 -3.54
C TYR A 98 -7.11 -1.18 -4.73
N SER A 99 -7.54 -2.43 -4.60
CA SER A 99 -8.30 -3.16 -5.61
C SER A 99 -9.68 -3.51 -5.08
N THR A 100 -10.64 -2.60 -5.25
CA THR A 100 -11.95 -2.62 -4.57
C THR A 100 -13.12 -2.77 -5.54
N GLY A 101 -14.24 -3.29 -5.03
CA GLY A 101 -15.52 -3.26 -5.73
C GLY A 101 -16.20 -1.89 -5.74
N ARG A 102 -15.74 -0.96 -4.89
CA ARG A 102 -16.26 0.40 -4.77
C ARG A 102 -16.00 1.21 -6.04
N SER A 103 -16.96 2.07 -6.38
CA SER A 103 -16.73 3.17 -7.33
C SER A 103 -15.89 4.28 -6.70
N MET A 104 -15.42 5.22 -7.50
CA MET A 104 -14.66 6.37 -7.00
C MET A 104 -15.45 7.16 -5.94
N HIS A 105 -16.76 7.34 -6.13
CA HIS A 105 -17.63 8.01 -5.17
C HIS A 105 -17.64 7.28 -3.82
N ARG A 106 -17.92 5.97 -3.83
CA ARG A 106 -17.94 5.12 -2.62
C ARG A 106 -16.57 5.02 -1.95
N PHE A 107 -15.49 5.07 -2.71
CA PHE A 107 -14.13 5.12 -2.17
C PHE A 107 -13.87 6.46 -1.44
N MET A 108 -14.26 7.59 -2.04
CA MET A 108 -14.16 8.90 -1.38
C MET A 108 -15.00 8.98 -0.10
N GLU A 109 -16.19 8.37 -0.08
CA GLU A 109 -16.99 8.24 1.15
C GLU A 109 -16.23 7.46 2.23
N LEU A 110 -15.66 6.30 1.88
CA LEU A 110 -14.86 5.51 2.82
C LEU A 110 -13.69 6.31 3.40
N GLN A 111 -13.01 7.15 2.59
CA GLN A 111 -11.91 7.99 3.07
C GLN A 111 -12.34 9.10 4.05
N LYS A 112 -13.64 9.45 4.09
CA LYS A 112 -14.19 10.34 5.12
C LYS A 112 -14.35 9.58 6.44
N ASP A 113 -14.77 8.32 6.36
CA ASP A 113 -15.18 7.54 7.51
C ASP A 113 -14.06 6.74 8.17
N ALA A 114 -13.07 6.26 7.40
CA ALA A 114 -11.96 5.45 7.89
C ALA A 114 -10.60 6.12 7.59
N PRO A 115 -9.58 5.91 8.44
CA PRO A 115 -8.23 6.42 8.24
C PRO A 115 -7.47 5.61 7.17
N VAL A 116 -8.01 5.54 5.97
CA VAL A 116 -7.35 4.86 4.84
C VAL A 116 -6.26 5.77 4.28
N LEU A 117 -5.06 5.23 4.05
CA LEU A 117 -3.95 5.99 3.42
C LEU A 117 -4.31 6.38 2.00
N THR A 118 -3.65 7.41 1.47
CA THR A 118 -3.75 7.68 0.04
C THR A 118 -2.94 6.63 -0.72
N PRO A 119 -3.56 5.85 -1.63
CA PRO A 119 -2.82 4.87 -2.42
C PRO A 119 -2.02 5.54 -3.54
N ASP A 120 -1.05 4.82 -4.09
CA ASP A 120 -0.36 5.20 -5.32
C ASP A 120 -1.23 4.90 -6.55
N ILE A 121 -2.06 3.86 -6.46
CA ILE A 121 -2.87 3.33 -7.56
C ILE A 121 -4.22 2.84 -7.01
N LEU A 122 -5.28 3.11 -7.77
CA LEU A 122 -6.61 2.54 -7.52
C LEU A 122 -7.01 1.63 -8.66
N ILE A 123 -7.54 0.46 -8.32
CA ILE A 123 -8.31 -0.43 -9.17
C ILE A 123 -9.73 -0.42 -8.59
N LEU A 124 -10.66 0.24 -9.27
CA LEU A 124 -12.02 0.49 -8.79
C LEU A 124 -13.03 -0.38 -9.53
N SER A 125 -14.24 -0.46 -8.99
CA SER A 125 -15.39 -1.07 -9.66
C SER A 125 -15.08 -2.49 -10.18
N VAL A 126 -14.41 -3.30 -9.35
CA VAL A 126 -14.00 -4.68 -9.66
C VAL A 126 -13.05 -4.76 -10.88
N GLY A 127 -12.16 -3.78 -11.01
CA GLY A 127 -11.16 -3.75 -12.07
C GLY A 127 -11.63 -3.18 -13.40
N THR A 128 -12.73 -2.43 -13.41
CA THR A 128 -13.22 -1.74 -14.62
C THR A 128 -12.64 -0.35 -14.79
N GLU A 129 -12.00 0.18 -13.76
CA GLU A 129 -11.39 1.49 -13.78
C GLU A 129 -10.04 1.43 -13.03
N ILE A 130 -9.00 1.95 -13.66
CA ILE A 130 -7.67 2.08 -13.06
C ILE A 130 -7.35 3.57 -12.98
N ARG A 131 -6.85 4.02 -11.82
CA ARG A 131 -6.37 5.39 -11.62
C ARG A 131 -4.96 5.39 -11.07
N LEU A 132 -4.10 6.24 -11.65
CA LEU A 132 -2.66 6.23 -11.41
C LEU A 132 -2.15 7.59 -10.92
N GLY A 133 -1.08 7.57 -10.13
CA GLY A 133 -0.29 8.75 -9.78
C GLY A 133 -0.90 9.59 -8.66
N SER A 134 -0.20 10.65 -8.29
CA SER A 134 -0.58 11.50 -7.15
C SER A 134 -1.93 12.21 -7.30
N SER A 135 -2.37 12.43 -8.54
CA SER A 135 -3.66 13.00 -8.94
C SER A 135 -4.75 11.95 -9.17
N LEU A 136 -4.43 10.65 -9.13
CA LEU A 136 -5.34 9.54 -9.39
C LEU A 136 -6.11 9.72 -10.72
N GLU A 137 -5.35 9.97 -11.78
CA GLU A 137 -5.88 10.16 -13.14
C GLU A 137 -6.32 8.83 -13.74
N VAL A 138 -7.45 8.86 -14.47
CA VAL A 138 -8.03 7.69 -15.12
C VAL A 138 -7.10 7.18 -16.22
N ASP A 139 -6.85 5.88 -16.21
CA ASP A 139 -6.14 5.16 -17.25
C ASP A 139 -7.04 4.96 -18.48
N LYS A 140 -6.98 5.91 -19.41
CA LYS A 140 -7.78 5.89 -20.64
C LYS A 140 -7.46 4.70 -21.55
N VAL A 141 -6.23 4.18 -21.48
CA VAL A 141 -5.82 3.02 -22.30
C VAL A 141 -6.54 1.78 -21.78
N TRP A 142 -6.56 1.57 -20.45
CA TRP A 142 -7.33 0.49 -19.85
C TRP A 142 -8.82 0.60 -20.18
N ALA A 143 -9.42 1.79 -20.03
CA ALA A 143 -10.83 1.98 -20.34
C ALA A 143 -11.19 1.59 -21.79
N GLN A 144 -10.33 1.91 -22.76
CA GLN A 144 -10.52 1.53 -24.17
C GLN A 144 -10.38 0.03 -24.40
N GLU A 145 -9.49 -0.66 -23.68
CA GLU A 145 -9.34 -2.12 -23.82
C GLU A 145 -10.61 -2.89 -23.43
N LEU A 146 -11.40 -2.31 -22.52
CA LEU A 146 -12.65 -2.86 -22.00
C LEU A 146 -13.84 -2.71 -22.96
N ASP A 147 -13.74 -1.89 -24.01
CA ASP A 147 -14.81 -1.69 -24.99
C ASP A 147 -15.01 -2.91 -25.92
N ASP A 148 -14.01 -3.79 -26.05
CA ASP A 148 -14.06 -4.95 -26.96
C ASP A 148 -15.14 -5.97 -26.55
N GLY A 149 -16.24 -5.96 -27.31
CA GLY A 149 -17.38 -6.88 -27.11
C GLY A 149 -18.26 -6.52 -25.91
N TRP A 150 -18.13 -5.30 -25.39
CA TRP A 150 -18.97 -4.75 -24.34
C TRP A 150 -20.10 -3.90 -24.94
N ASP A 151 -21.34 -4.13 -24.48
CA ASP A 151 -22.48 -3.26 -24.77
C ASP A 151 -23.38 -3.22 -23.53
N ARG A 152 -23.32 -2.09 -22.83
CA ARG A 152 -24.06 -1.87 -21.58
C ARG A 152 -25.57 -1.91 -21.79
N ASP A 153 -26.06 -1.37 -22.90
CA ASP A 153 -27.49 -1.23 -23.15
C ASP A 153 -28.14 -2.60 -23.39
N ILE A 154 -27.45 -3.49 -24.12
CA ILE A 154 -27.92 -4.88 -24.29
C ILE A 154 -27.98 -5.60 -22.94
N ILE A 155 -27.00 -5.39 -22.06
CA ILE A 155 -26.98 -6.01 -20.72
C ILE A 155 -28.19 -5.55 -19.90
N VAL A 156 -28.44 -4.24 -19.85
CA VAL A 156 -29.59 -3.67 -19.13
C VAL A 156 -30.91 -4.20 -19.71
N GLN A 157 -31.04 -4.24 -21.05
CA GLN A 157 -32.23 -4.76 -21.72
C GLN A 157 -32.50 -6.24 -21.41
N GLU A 158 -31.47 -7.08 -21.37
CA GLU A 158 -31.63 -8.49 -21.02
C GLU A 158 -31.91 -8.68 -19.52
N ALA A 159 -31.28 -7.90 -18.66
CA ALA A 159 -31.52 -7.95 -17.22
C ALA A 159 -32.93 -7.52 -16.81
N LEU A 160 -33.52 -6.52 -17.48
CA LEU A 160 -34.92 -6.10 -17.25
C LEU A 160 -35.94 -7.21 -17.51
N LYS A 161 -35.58 -8.26 -18.26
CA LYS A 161 -36.43 -9.43 -18.52
C LYS A 161 -36.30 -10.50 -17.42
N MET A 162 -35.49 -10.27 -16.40
CA MET A 162 -35.14 -11.24 -15.35
C MET A 162 -35.59 -10.68 -13.99
N PRO A 163 -36.78 -11.08 -13.48
CA PRO A 163 -37.37 -10.48 -12.27
C PRO A 163 -36.59 -10.76 -10.98
N ASP A 164 -35.72 -11.78 -10.99
CA ASP A 164 -34.85 -12.13 -9.87
C ASP A 164 -33.59 -11.23 -9.78
N LEU A 165 -33.35 -10.36 -10.75
CA LEU A 165 -32.27 -9.36 -10.73
C LEU A 165 -32.81 -8.00 -10.31
N ARG A 166 -32.24 -7.42 -9.26
CA ARG A 166 -32.55 -6.05 -8.82
C ARG A 166 -31.34 -5.16 -9.04
N PHE A 167 -31.45 -4.08 -9.80
CA PHE A 167 -30.33 -3.15 -9.98
C PHE A 167 -29.85 -2.60 -8.64
N GLN A 168 -28.52 -2.51 -8.49
CA GLN A 168 -27.91 -1.71 -7.41
C GLN A 168 -28.06 -0.21 -7.70
N GLU A 169 -27.78 0.61 -6.68
CA GLU A 169 -27.87 2.07 -6.76
C GLU A 169 -26.93 2.65 -7.82
N GLU A 170 -27.24 3.86 -8.30
CA GLU A 170 -26.47 4.53 -9.36
C GLU A 170 -24.96 4.63 -9.07
N PRO A 171 -24.50 4.95 -7.84
CA PRO A 171 -23.07 5.00 -7.54
C PRO A 171 -22.33 3.67 -7.68
N ASP A 172 -23.06 2.55 -7.73
CA ASP A 172 -22.49 1.20 -7.87
C ASP A 172 -22.55 0.70 -9.32
N GLN A 173 -23.17 1.48 -10.22
CA GLN A 173 -23.16 1.28 -11.67
C GLN A 173 -21.96 2.01 -12.30
N GLY A 174 -21.57 1.60 -13.52
CA GLY A 174 -20.53 2.30 -14.29
C GLY A 174 -20.67 2.12 -15.80
N SER A 175 -19.78 2.75 -16.57
CA SER A 175 -19.71 2.59 -18.03
C SER A 175 -19.41 1.14 -18.43
N HIS A 176 -18.55 0.49 -17.67
CA HIS A 176 -18.07 -0.89 -17.88
C HIS A 176 -18.49 -1.84 -16.75
N LYS A 177 -19.54 -1.49 -15.99
CA LYS A 177 -20.06 -2.31 -14.89
C LYS A 177 -21.57 -2.16 -14.77
N VAL A 178 -22.28 -3.28 -14.72
CA VAL A 178 -23.71 -3.33 -14.39
C VAL A 178 -23.92 -4.27 -13.22
N SER A 179 -24.46 -3.74 -12.12
CA SER A 179 -24.54 -4.45 -10.84
C SER A 179 -25.96 -4.72 -10.40
N PHE A 180 -26.14 -5.91 -9.84
CA PHE A 180 -27.41 -6.43 -9.36
C PHE A 180 -27.29 -6.97 -7.94
N LYS A 181 -28.43 -7.01 -7.25
CA LYS A 181 -28.68 -7.84 -6.07
C LYS A 181 -29.56 -9.01 -6.49
N VAL A 182 -29.24 -10.17 -5.93
CA VAL A 182 -29.96 -11.43 -6.12
C VAL A 182 -30.19 -12.09 -4.76
N ASP A 183 -31.29 -12.84 -4.64
CA ASP A 183 -31.53 -13.67 -3.47
C ASP A 183 -30.41 -14.72 -3.30
N ARG A 184 -29.91 -14.86 -2.07
CA ARG A 184 -28.77 -15.73 -1.74
C ARG A 184 -28.94 -17.17 -2.20
N SER A 185 -30.17 -17.69 -2.20
CA SER A 185 -30.49 -19.05 -2.65
C SER A 185 -30.39 -19.24 -4.17
N LYS A 186 -30.39 -18.15 -4.95
CA LYS A 186 -30.40 -18.16 -6.41
C LYS A 186 -29.11 -17.64 -7.04
N GLY A 187 -28.14 -17.18 -6.25
CA GLY A 187 -26.95 -16.47 -6.75
C GLY A 187 -26.17 -17.22 -7.85
N GLU A 188 -25.77 -18.47 -7.59
CA GLU A 188 -25.03 -19.30 -8.56
C GLU A 188 -25.87 -19.63 -9.81
N GLU A 189 -27.16 -19.91 -9.63
CA GLU A 189 -28.09 -20.17 -10.73
C GLU A 189 -28.22 -18.94 -11.65
N MET A 190 -28.44 -17.77 -11.06
CA MET A 190 -28.62 -16.51 -11.78
C MET A 190 -27.34 -16.05 -12.47
N GLN A 191 -26.18 -16.29 -11.86
CA GLN A 191 -24.88 -16.06 -12.51
C GLN A 191 -24.77 -16.85 -13.82
N ASN A 192 -25.14 -18.14 -13.81
CA ASN A 192 -25.08 -19.00 -14.98
C ASN A 192 -26.12 -18.60 -16.05
N ILE A 193 -27.37 -18.35 -15.65
CA ILE A 193 -28.44 -17.95 -16.57
C ILE A 193 -28.09 -16.63 -17.27
N LEU A 194 -27.65 -15.63 -16.51
CA LEU A 194 -27.30 -14.32 -17.07
C LEU A 194 -26.09 -14.44 -18.00
N SER A 195 -25.05 -15.18 -17.60
CA SER A 195 -23.86 -15.42 -18.43
C SER A 195 -24.23 -16.02 -19.79
N MET A 196 -25.06 -17.08 -19.80
CA MET A 196 -25.49 -17.73 -21.04
C MET A 196 -26.34 -16.82 -21.92
N ARG A 197 -27.24 -16.05 -21.32
CA ARG A 197 -28.11 -15.11 -22.06
C ARG A 197 -27.30 -14.00 -22.73
N LEU A 198 -26.33 -13.42 -22.04
CA LEU A 198 -25.47 -12.36 -22.59
C LEU A 198 -24.53 -12.91 -23.67
N LEU A 199 -24.00 -14.12 -23.48
CA LEU A 199 -23.20 -14.80 -24.51
C LEU A 199 -24.01 -15.04 -25.81
N ASN A 200 -25.26 -15.46 -25.69
CA ASN A 200 -26.15 -15.65 -26.85
C ASN A 200 -26.48 -14.35 -27.60
N ARG A 201 -26.27 -13.19 -26.97
CA ARG A 201 -26.37 -11.87 -27.61
C ARG A 201 -25.07 -11.41 -28.28
N GLY A 202 -24.02 -12.24 -28.25
CA GLY A 202 -22.71 -11.94 -28.83
C GLY A 202 -21.80 -11.09 -27.94
N LEU A 203 -22.15 -10.91 -26.66
CA LEU A 203 -21.36 -10.10 -25.74
C LEU A 203 -20.18 -10.89 -25.17
N LYS A 204 -19.03 -10.21 -25.03
CA LYS A 204 -17.84 -10.71 -24.33
C LYS A 204 -17.86 -10.16 -22.91
N VAL A 205 -18.59 -10.83 -22.03
CA VAL A 205 -18.76 -10.44 -20.63
C VAL A 205 -18.33 -11.55 -19.70
N ARG A 206 -18.13 -11.16 -18.44
CA ARG A 206 -18.06 -12.07 -17.31
C ARG A 206 -19.07 -11.63 -16.26
N VAL A 207 -19.60 -12.61 -15.53
CA VAL A 207 -20.54 -12.36 -14.43
C VAL A 207 -19.88 -12.83 -13.14
N VAL A 208 -19.69 -11.92 -12.20
CA VAL A 208 -19.04 -12.16 -10.91
C VAL A 208 -20.11 -12.16 -9.82
N TYR A 209 -20.18 -13.23 -9.04
CA TYR A 209 -21.05 -13.31 -7.86
C TYR A 209 -20.18 -13.21 -6.60
N SER A 210 -20.55 -12.33 -5.67
CA SER A 210 -19.79 -12.07 -4.45
C SER A 210 -20.69 -11.71 -3.27
N SER A 211 -20.15 -11.83 -2.04
CA SER A 211 -20.82 -11.42 -0.80
C SER A 211 -22.16 -12.14 -0.54
N GLY A 212 -22.43 -13.21 -1.27
CA GLY A 212 -23.67 -13.97 -1.21
C GLY A 212 -24.92 -13.26 -1.73
N VAL A 213 -24.81 -12.06 -2.32
CA VAL A 213 -25.97 -11.28 -2.79
C VAL A 213 -25.67 -10.41 -4.02
N ASP A 214 -24.40 -10.07 -4.28
CA ASP A 214 -24.03 -9.13 -5.32
C ASP A 214 -23.65 -9.87 -6.59
N LEU A 215 -24.14 -9.38 -7.73
CA LEU A 215 -23.88 -9.95 -9.04
C LEU A 215 -23.50 -8.83 -10.02
N ASP A 216 -22.24 -8.87 -10.47
CA ASP A 216 -21.64 -7.85 -11.32
C ASP A 216 -21.41 -8.38 -12.73
N VAL A 217 -21.92 -7.68 -13.74
CA VAL A 217 -21.59 -7.92 -15.15
C VAL A 217 -20.50 -6.95 -15.57
N LEU A 218 -19.39 -7.51 -16.04
CA LEU A 218 -18.18 -6.77 -16.42
C LEU A 218 -17.75 -7.21 -17.84
N PRO A 219 -16.99 -6.38 -18.58
CA PRO A 219 -16.28 -6.82 -19.78
C PRO A 219 -15.45 -8.06 -19.49
N TYR A 220 -15.29 -8.95 -20.47
CA TYR A 220 -14.54 -10.20 -20.29
C TYR A 220 -13.08 -9.96 -19.84
N LYS A 221 -12.46 -8.87 -20.31
CA LYS A 221 -11.10 -8.47 -19.93
C LYS A 221 -11.02 -7.79 -18.55
N ALA A 222 -12.14 -7.36 -17.98
CA ALA A 222 -12.17 -6.75 -16.65
C ALA A 222 -12.08 -7.81 -15.54
N GLY A 223 -11.95 -7.32 -14.30
CA GLY A 223 -11.76 -8.14 -13.11
C GLY A 223 -10.51 -7.71 -12.35
N LYS A 224 -10.50 -7.92 -11.03
CA LYS A 224 -9.38 -7.50 -10.17
C LYS A 224 -8.05 -8.11 -10.61
N GLY A 225 -8.02 -9.40 -10.97
CA GLY A 225 -6.80 -10.08 -11.43
C GLY A 225 -6.32 -9.64 -12.81
N GLN A 226 -7.23 -9.38 -13.75
CA GLN A 226 -6.89 -8.88 -15.08
C GLN A 226 -6.36 -7.45 -15.02
N ALA A 227 -7.02 -6.58 -14.24
CA ALA A 227 -6.55 -5.22 -13.99
C ALA A 227 -5.17 -5.22 -13.32
N LEU A 228 -4.92 -6.12 -12.35
CA LEU A 228 -3.60 -6.28 -11.75
C LEU A 228 -2.56 -6.77 -12.78
N SER A 229 -2.90 -7.73 -13.62
CA SER A 229 -1.99 -8.26 -14.65
C SER A 229 -1.60 -7.18 -15.67
N TYR A 230 -2.58 -6.39 -16.12
CA TYR A 230 -2.36 -5.20 -16.96
C TYR A 230 -1.45 -4.20 -16.25
N LEU A 231 -1.74 -3.90 -14.98
CA LEU A 231 -0.99 -2.92 -14.21
C LEU A 231 0.47 -3.34 -14.04
N VAL A 232 0.73 -4.59 -13.68
CA VAL A 232 2.10 -5.12 -13.53
C VAL A 232 2.85 -5.05 -14.86
N ALA A 233 2.21 -5.40 -15.99
CA ALA A 233 2.82 -5.29 -17.31
C ALA A 233 3.19 -3.82 -17.63
N LYS A 234 2.25 -2.89 -17.42
CA LYS A 234 2.46 -1.45 -17.65
C LYS A 234 3.58 -0.86 -16.79
N LEU A 235 3.67 -1.24 -15.52
CA LEU A 235 4.73 -0.77 -14.63
C LEU A 235 6.09 -1.36 -15.02
N ASN A 236 6.14 -2.63 -15.42
CA ASN A 236 7.35 -3.26 -15.94
C ASN A 236 7.87 -2.57 -17.20
N GLU A 237 6.99 -2.20 -18.13
CA GLU A 237 7.34 -1.45 -19.35
C GLU A 237 7.96 -0.08 -19.02
N ASN A 238 7.48 0.56 -17.95
CA ASN A 238 8.02 1.82 -17.44
C ASN A 238 9.28 1.66 -16.56
N GLY A 239 9.86 0.46 -16.50
CA GLY A 239 11.07 0.17 -15.73
C GLY A 239 10.84 -0.01 -14.22
N MET A 240 9.59 -0.01 -13.76
CA MET A 240 9.20 -0.23 -12.37
C MET A 240 8.86 -1.70 -12.15
N ILE A 241 9.90 -2.54 -12.00
CA ILE A 241 9.73 -3.99 -11.83
C ILE A 241 9.54 -4.34 -10.35
N HIS A 242 8.39 -4.88 -10.01
CA HIS A 242 8.08 -5.41 -8.67
C HIS A 242 8.27 -6.92 -8.65
N LYS A 243 9.29 -7.39 -7.92
CA LYS A 243 9.51 -8.83 -7.72
C LYS A 243 8.62 -9.41 -6.62
N ASN A 244 8.17 -8.56 -5.70
CA ASN A 244 7.32 -8.92 -4.58
C ASN A 244 5.96 -8.24 -4.78
N VAL A 245 4.96 -9.02 -5.17
CA VAL A 245 3.56 -8.58 -5.24
C VAL A 245 2.79 -9.36 -4.19
N LEU A 246 2.19 -8.66 -3.23
CA LEU A 246 1.33 -9.24 -2.21
C LEU A 246 -0.12 -8.83 -2.52
N VAL A 247 -0.98 -9.80 -2.79
CA VAL A 247 -2.42 -9.60 -2.94
C VAL A 247 -3.16 -9.95 -1.65
N CYS A 248 -4.15 -9.15 -1.27
CA CYS A 248 -4.95 -9.34 -0.07
C CYS A 248 -6.44 -9.31 -0.43
N GLY A 249 -7.22 -10.26 0.05
CA GLY A 249 -8.66 -10.33 -0.22
C GLY A 249 -9.43 -11.17 0.78
N ASP A 250 -10.75 -11.02 0.75
CA ASP A 250 -11.69 -11.69 1.65
C ASP A 250 -12.84 -12.40 0.91
N SER A 251 -13.16 -12.04 -0.33
CA SER A 251 -14.40 -12.48 -0.98
C SER A 251 -14.22 -13.05 -2.39
N GLY A 252 -15.32 -13.47 -3.02
CA GLY A 252 -15.32 -14.07 -4.35
C GLY A 252 -14.77 -13.17 -5.46
N ASN A 253 -14.91 -11.85 -5.33
CA ASN A 253 -14.39 -10.91 -6.33
C ASN A 253 -12.85 -10.79 -6.29
N ASP A 254 -12.20 -11.29 -5.24
CA ASP A 254 -10.75 -11.29 -5.06
C ASP A 254 -10.08 -12.54 -5.61
N ILE A 255 -10.83 -13.60 -5.90
CA ILE A 255 -10.31 -14.90 -6.36
C ILE A 255 -9.29 -14.72 -7.49
N ASP A 256 -9.60 -13.87 -8.47
CA ASP A 256 -8.72 -13.65 -9.62
C ASP A 256 -7.36 -13.06 -9.24
N LEU A 257 -7.27 -12.24 -8.18
CA LEU A 257 -6.00 -11.69 -7.72
C LEU A 257 -5.01 -12.79 -7.37
N PHE A 258 -5.49 -13.85 -6.72
CA PHE A 258 -4.68 -15.00 -6.31
C PHE A 258 -4.25 -15.90 -7.47
N THR A 259 -4.85 -15.73 -8.65
CA THR A 259 -4.49 -16.49 -9.87
C THR A 259 -3.41 -15.80 -10.70
N VAL A 260 -3.08 -14.54 -10.40
CA VAL A 260 -2.07 -13.76 -11.13
C VAL A 260 -0.69 -14.39 -10.94
N LYS A 261 0.04 -14.57 -12.05
CA LYS A 261 1.32 -15.28 -12.02
C LYS A 261 2.37 -14.49 -11.22
N GLY A 262 3.02 -15.17 -10.27
CA GLY A 262 4.14 -14.61 -9.50
C GLY A 262 3.73 -13.80 -8.28
N VAL A 263 2.45 -13.73 -7.94
CA VAL A 263 1.99 -13.07 -6.71
C VAL A 263 2.11 -13.99 -5.50
N HIS A 264 2.25 -13.37 -4.34
CA HIS A 264 1.99 -13.97 -3.04
C HIS A 264 0.61 -13.48 -2.58
N GLY A 265 -0.15 -14.33 -1.91
CA GLY A 265 -1.51 -14.01 -1.50
C GLY A 265 -1.70 -14.13 0.00
N VAL A 266 -2.56 -13.29 0.57
CA VAL A 266 -3.12 -13.49 1.90
C VAL A 266 -4.64 -13.48 1.85
N ILE A 267 -5.22 -14.55 2.38
CA ILE A 267 -6.65 -14.66 2.66
C ILE A 267 -6.84 -14.31 4.13
N VAL A 268 -7.58 -13.23 4.41
CA VAL A 268 -7.83 -12.77 5.78
C VAL A 268 -8.66 -13.80 6.57
N SER A 269 -8.52 -13.87 7.89
CA SER A 269 -9.22 -14.91 8.68
C SER A 269 -10.74 -14.77 8.66
N ASN A 270 -11.24 -13.57 8.32
CA ASN A 270 -12.65 -13.25 8.15
C ASN A 270 -13.17 -13.37 6.71
N ALA A 271 -12.43 -14.05 5.84
CA ALA A 271 -12.82 -14.30 4.46
C ALA A 271 -14.15 -15.05 4.35
N GLN A 272 -14.91 -14.73 3.29
CA GLN A 272 -16.17 -15.35 2.93
C GLN A 272 -15.99 -16.79 2.46
N GLU A 273 -17.07 -17.57 2.56
CA GLU A 273 -17.08 -19.00 2.25
C GLU A 273 -16.63 -19.28 0.81
N GLU A 274 -16.97 -18.43 -0.17
CA GLU A 274 -16.61 -18.63 -1.56
C GLU A 274 -15.09 -18.58 -1.81
N LEU A 275 -14.37 -17.63 -1.19
CA LEU A 275 -12.92 -17.52 -1.31
C LEU A 275 -12.22 -18.66 -0.57
N VAL A 276 -12.73 -19.01 0.62
CA VAL A 276 -12.21 -20.14 1.39
C VAL A 276 -12.38 -21.46 0.62
N LYS A 277 -13.58 -21.71 0.06
CA LYS A 277 -13.87 -22.90 -0.76
C LYS A 277 -13.00 -22.94 -2.00
N TRP A 278 -12.85 -21.82 -2.71
CA TRP A 278 -11.94 -21.72 -3.84
C TRP A 278 -10.51 -22.08 -3.45
N HIS A 279 -10.01 -21.55 -2.34
CA HIS A 279 -8.66 -21.85 -1.85
C HIS A 279 -8.50 -23.35 -1.56
N TRP A 280 -9.42 -23.98 -0.83
CA TRP A 280 -9.35 -25.43 -0.56
C TRP A 280 -9.31 -26.30 -1.82
N LEU A 281 -9.99 -25.90 -2.89
CA LEU A 281 -10.04 -26.65 -4.15
C LEU A 281 -8.81 -26.43 -5.04
N ASN A 282 -8.13 -25.29 -4.91
CA ASN A 282 -7.08 -24.87 -5.83
C ASN A 282 -5.68 -24.80 -5.19
N ASN A 283 -5.56 -24.93 -3.87
CA ASN A 283 -4.30 -24.72 -3.17
C ASN A 283 -3.29 -25.85 -3.44
N SER A 284 -2.47 -25.61 -4.46
CA SER A 284 -1.39 -26.51 -4.90
C SER A 284 0.00 -25.96 -4.57
N ASN A 285 0.12 -24.67 -4.20
CA ASN A 285 1.39 -23.94 -4.13
C ASN A 285 1.45 -23.05 -2.87
N GLY A 286 2.55 -23.13 -2.12
CA GLY A 286 2.77 -22.43 -0.85
C GLY A 286 2.93 -20.90 -0.91
N ASN A 287 2.38 -20.25 -1.94
CA ASN A 287 2.45 -18.79 -2.14
C ASN A 287 1.21 -18.06 -1.59
N ILE A 288 0.21 -18.78 -1.06
CA ILE A 288 -1.01 -18.21 -0.48
C ILE A 288 -1.06 -18.56 1.01
N LEU A 289 -1.04 -17.53 1.85
CA LEU A 289 -1.22 -17.63 3.29
C LEU A 289 -2.71 -17.51 3.64
N ARG A 290 -3.23 -18.42 4.47
CA ARG A 290 -4.47 -18.20 5.20
C ARG A 290 -4.10 -17.62 6.57
N ALA A 291 -4.35 -16.32 6.74
CA ALA A 291 -3.95 -15.61 7.95
C ALA A 291 -4.78 -16.05 9.16
N SER A 292 -4.17 -15.94 10.34
CA SER A 292 -4.87 -16.08 11.62
C SER A 292 -5.56 -14.78 12.03
N GLN A 293 -4.99 -13.64 11.63
CA GLN A 293 -5.51 -12.31 11.91
C GLN A 293 -6.61 -11.87 10.91
N ARG A 294 -7.40 -10.88 11.33
CA ARG A 294 -8.47 -10.26 10.54
C ARG A 294 -7.96 -8.99 9.86
N CYS A 295 -8.56 -8.65 8.72
CA CYS A 295 -8.40 -7.36 8.06
C CYS A 295 -6.92 -6.89 7.95
N ALA A 296 -6.63 -5.60 8.19
CA ALA A 296 -5.28 -5.05 8.10
C ALA A 296 -4.21 -5.79 8.95
N ALA A 297 -4.59 -6.42 10.05
CA ALA A 297 -3.66 -7.22 10.86
C ALA A 297 -3.21 -8.49 10.11
N ALA A 298 -4.06 -9.09 9.27
CA ALA A 298 -3.70 -10.20 8.37
C ALA A 298 -2.65 -9.77 7.34
N ILE A 299 -2.74 -8.53 6.86
CA ILE A 299 -1.78 -7.99 5.90
C ILE A 299 -0.40 -7.87 6.57
N VAL A 300 -0.34 -7.35 7.80
CA VAL A 300 0.90 -7.29 8.59
C VAL A 300 1.46 -8.69 8.87
N GLU A 301 0.60 -9.66 9.22
CA GLU A 301 0.98 -11.07 9.37
C GLU A 301 1.59 -11.64 8.07
N ALA A 302 1.03 -11.33 6.91
CA ALA A 302 1.55 -11.78 5.62
C ALA A 302 2.89 -11.14 5.26
N LEU A 303 3.08 -9.85 5.53
CA LEU A 303 4.36 -9.17 5.35
C LEU A 303 5.48 -9.87 6.13
N HIS A 304 5.16 -10.31 7.37
CA HIS A 304 6.08 -11.11 8.18
C HIS A 304 6.30 -12.50 7.57
N HIS A 305 5.23 -13.23 7.27
CA HIS A 305 5.29 -14.61 6.77
C HIS A 305 6.13 -14.76 5.50
N PHE A 306 5.95 -13.85 4.53
CA PHE A 306 6.69 -13.86 3.27
C PHE A 306 8.04 -13.14 3.35
N ASN A 307 8.40 -12.60 4.51
CA ASN A 307 9.65 -11.88 4.76
C ASN A 307 9.89 -10.72 3.76
N PHE A 308 8.84 -9.91 3.52
CA PHE A 308 8.89 -8.76 2.61
C PHE A 308 9.49 -7.49 3.23
N GLY A 309 9.85 -7.53 4.51
CA GLY A 309 10.50 -6.41 5.18
C GLY A 309 10.23 -6.38 6.68
N PRO A 310 10.50 -5.24 7.32
CA PRO A 310 10.15 -5.03 8.71
C PRO A 310 8.65 -5.24 8.95
N HIS A 311 8.33 -5.96 10.00
CA HIS A 311 6.96 -6.31 10.41
C HIS A 311 6.69 -5.95 11.87
N VAL A 312 7.65 -5.30 12.54
CA VAL A 312 7.57 -5.04 13.98
C VAL A 312 6.66 -3.85 14.25
N HIS A 313 5.77 -4.03 15.23
CA HIS A 313 4.88 -3.01 15.75
C HIS A 313 5.68 -1.80 16.25
N GLN A 314 5.59 -0.67 15.54
CA GLN A 314 6.26 0.56 15.96
C GLN A 314 5.76 1.07 17.31
N THR A 315 4.54 0.68 17.72
CA THR A 315 3.91 1.05 18.99
C THR A 315 4.67 0.60 20.23
N GLU A 316 5.43 -0.50 20.14
CA GLU A 316 6.22 -1.06 21.25
C GLU A 316 7.61 -0.40 21.38
N LYS A 317 8.13 0.20 20.29
CA LYS A 317 9.50 0.77 20.22
C LYS A 317 9.58 2.27 20.50
N ILE A 318 8.47 2.93 20.84
CA ILE A 318 8.40 4.41 20.94
C ILE A 318 9.32 4.98 22.03
N CYS A 319 9.59 4.20 23.08
CA CYS A 319 10.43 4.58 24.22
C CYS A 319 11.78 3.85 24.28
N GLU A 320 12.07 2.97 23.32
CA GLU A 320 13.31 2.19 23.33
C GLU A 320 14.42 2.90 22.54
N LYS A 321 15.66 2.80 23.05
CA LYS A 321 16.84 3.27 22.32
C LYS A 321 16.86 2.62 20.92
N PRO A 322 17.29 3.35 19.88
CA PRO A 322 17.28 2.83 18.52
C PRO A 322 18.02 1.50 18.46
N LEU A 323 17.43 0.50 17.81
CA LEU A 323 18.13 -0.70 17.42
C LEU A 323 19.34 -0.27 16.56
N HIS A 324 20.55 -0.46 17.09
CA HIS A 324 21.78 -0.49 16.31
C HIS A 324 21.77 -1.73 15.41
N ASN A 325 20.86 -1.78 14.44
CA ASN A 325 20.95 -2.74 13.36
C ASN A 325 21.43 -2.00 12.12
N SER A 326 22.69 -2.28 11.78
CA SER A 326 23.43 -1.90 10.58
C SER A 326 22.78 -2.30 9.26
N ASP A 327 21.58 -2.90 9.29
CA ASP A 327 21.07 -3.71 8.19
C ASP A 327 19.91 -3.08 7.40
N TYR A 328 19.49 -1.85 7.71
CA TYR A 328 18.47 -1.12 6.94
C TYR A 328 19.03 0.17 6.33
N SER A 329 19.97 0.00 5.39
CA SER A 329 20.87 1.02 4.84
C SER A 329 20.27 1.98 3.81
N SER A 330 19.18 2.70 4.15
CA SER A 330 18.83 3.92 3.42
C SER A 330 18.52 5.09 4.35
N HIS A 331 19.22 6.20 4.16
CA HIS A 331 19.02 7.42 4.93
C HIS A 331 17.58 7.96 4.81
N LEU A 332 16.91 7.73 3.67
CA LEU A 332 15.50 8.09 3.47
C LEU A 332 14.54 7.27 4.35
N GLY A 333 14.82 5.98 4.58
CA GLY A 333 14.02 5.16 5.51
C GLY A 333 14.13 5.66 6.96
N ALA A 334 15.32 6.12 7.36
CA ALA A 334 15.52 6.73 8.68
C ALA A 334 14.72 8.04 8.84
N VAL A 335 14.63 8.85 7.78
CA VAL A 335 13.80 10.06 7.74
C VAL A 335 12.32 9.73 7.93
N HIS A 336 11.80 8.74 7.18
CA HIS A 336 10.41 8.30 7.30
C HIS A 336 10.08 7.79 8.71
N ARG A 337 10.93 6.91 9.25
CA ARG A 337 10.79 6.41 10.62
C ARG A 337 10.80 7.53 11.66
N GLU A 338 11.62 8.57 11.49
CA GLU A 338 11.62 9.69 12.43
C GLU A 338 10.34 10.51 12.39
N VAL A 339 9.86 10.87 11.20
CA VAL A 339 8.61 11.62 11.06
C VAL A 339 7.45 10.84 11.65
N VAL A 340 7.31 9.56 11.31
CA VAL A 340 6.22 8.70 11.84
C VAL A 340 6.38 8.52 13.36
N GLY A 341 7.60 8.22 13.82
CA GLY A 341 7.89 7.97 15.23
C GLY A 341 7.64 9.18 16.13
N LEU A 342 8.04 10.38 15.71
CA LEU A 342 7.81 11.60 16.50
C LEU A 342 6.33 11.99 16.51
N ASN A 343 5.61 11.86 15.38
CA ASN A 343 4.17 12.08 15.34
C ASN A 343 3.45 11.10 16.28
N MET A 344 3.81 9.82 16.25
CA MET A 344 3.22 8.82 17.14
C MET A 344 3.51 9.10 18.61
N PHE A 345 4.73 9.52 18.96
CA PHE A 345 5.05 9.95 20.31
C PHE A 345 4.17 11.11 20.78
N MET A 346 4.00 12.15 19.94
CA MET A 346 3.15 13.30 20.28
C MET A 346 1.70 12.86 20.55
N VAL A 347 1.15 11.96 19.73
CA VAL A 347 -0.20 11.41 19.94
C VAL A 347 -0.30 10.71 21.27
N LYS A 348 0.62 9.78 21.56
CA LYS A 348 0.62 9.04 22.82
C LYS A 348 0.80 9.95 24.03
N TRP A 349 1.59 11.02 23.90
CA TRP A 349 1.76 12.02 24.95
C TRP A 349 0.47 12.79 25.23
N LEU A 350 -0.24 13.25 24.19
CA LEU A 350 -1.53 13.93 24.30
C LEU A 350 -2.63 13.01 24.87
N LEU A 351 -2.58 11.72 24.57
CA LEU A 351 -3.49 10.70 25.10
C LEU A 351 -3.10 10.21 26.52
N GLY A 352 -1.90 10.55 27.01
CA GLY A 352 -1.39 10.05 28.29
C GLY A 352 -1.03 8.56 28.28
N GLU A 353 -0.77 7.98 27.11
CA GLU A 353 -0.43 6.55 26.92
C GLU A 353 1.05 6.23 27.16
N VAL A 354 1.89 7.25 27.34
CA VAL A 354 3.30 7.12 27.75
C VAL A 354 3.48 7.69 29.15
N PRO A 355 4.40 7.18 29.98
CA PRO A 355 4.63 7.71 31.32
C PRO A 355 4.96 9.22 31.31
N ASN A 356 4.34 9.99 32.20
CA ASN A 356 4.69 11.40 32.41
C ASN A 356 6.03 11.52 33.16
N SER A 357 7.13 11.39 32.42
CA SER A 357 8.49 11.44 32.97
C SER A 357 9.45 12.12 32.01
N GLU A 358 10.55 12.67 32.54
CA GLU A 358 11.63 13.22 31.71
C GLU A 358 12.22 12.16 30.77
N SER A 359 12.33 10.92 31.23
CA SER A 359 12.84 9.83 30.40
C SER A 359 11.96 9.61 29.18
N SER A 360 10.64 9.59 29.33
CA SER A 360 9.71 9.43 28.21
C SER A 360 9.69 10.67 27.33
N PHE A 361 9.65 11.86 27.93
CA PHE A 361 9.62 13.13 27.19
C PHE A 361 10.91 13.40 26.40
N SER A 362 12.03 12.81 26.83
CA SER A 362 13.31 12.89 26.11
C SER A 362 13.21 12.47 24.65
N ARG A 363 12.25 11.58 24.29
CA ARG A 363 12.00 11.17 22.90
C ARG A 363 11.75 12.35 21.96
N LEU A 364 11.09 13.41 22.45
CA LEU A 364 10.85 14.64 21.69
C LEU A 364 11.96 15.65 21.95
N SER A 365 12.33 15.93 23.20
CA SER A 365 13.24 17.04 23.47
C SER A 365 14.66 16.83 22.93
N CYS A 366 15.15 15.58 22.84
CA CYS A 366 16.52 15.32 22.37
C CYS A 366 16.72 15.41 20.85
N VAL A 367 15.63 15.43 20.07
CA VAL A 367 15.68 15.49 18.60
C VAL A 367 15.52 16.91 18.05
N LEU A 368 15.17 17.90 18.87
CA LEU A 368 15.00 19.28 18.43
C LEU A 368 16.34 20.02 18.54
N ASN A 369 16.75 20.70 17.47
CA ASN A 369 17.90 21.60 17.53
C ASN A 369 17.55 22.87 18.32
N ASP A 370 18.49 23.42 19.10
CA ASP A 370 18.27 24.63 19.90
C ASP A 370 17.82 25.84 19.06
N ASN A 371 18.26 25.93 17.80
CA ASN A 371 17.89 26.99 16.87
C ASN A 371 16.68 26.63 15.98
N MET A 372 15.98 25.55 16.30
CA MET A 372 14.81 25.11 15.55
C MET A 372 13.69 26.14 15.64
N LYS A 373 13.04 26.38 14.50
CA LYS A 373 11.80 27.15 14.39
C LYS A 373 10.63 26.22 14.12
N VAL A 374 9.55 26.41 14.87
CA VAL A 374 8.28 25.72 14.70
C VAL A 374 7.22 26.73 14.26
N ILE A 375 6.57 26.47 13.14
CA ILE A 375 5.43 27.27 12.66
C ILE A 375 4.17 26.43 12.78
N LEU A 376 3.24 26.88 13.64
CA LEU A 376 1.97 26.22 13.89
C LEU A 376 0.88 26.68 12.91
N PRO A 377 -0.23 25.91 12.76
CA PRO A 377 -1.31 26.26 11.85
C PRO A 377 -1.95 27.62 12.10
N GLU A 378 -1.87 28.14 13.33
CA GLU A 378 -2.37 29.46 13.71
C GLU A 378 -1.49 30.63 13.22
N GLY A 379 -0.39 30.33 12.51
CA GLY A 379 0.60 31.34 12.09
C GLY A 379 1.54 31.77 13.22
N ILE A 380 1.56 31.04 14.34
CA ILE A 380 2.43 31.31 15.49
C ILE A 380 3.79 30.64 15.25
N GLU A 381 4.85 31.44 15.34
CA GLU A 381 6.23 30.96 15.33
C GLU A 381 6.71 30.74 16.78
N LEU A 382 7.30 29.58 17.03
CA LEU A 382 7.86 29.19 18.33
C LEU A 382 9.32 28.76 18.18
N THR A 383 10.11 29.05 19.19
CA THR A 383 11.43 28.42 19.41
C THR A 383 11.28 26.96 19.89
N ALA A 384 12.39 26.21 19.88
CA ALA A 384 12.42 24.84 20.40
C ALA A 384 11.97 24.77 21.88
N GLU A 385 12.44 25.69 22.72
CA GLU A 385 12.09 25.74 24.14
C GLU A 385 10.60 26.02 24.37
N GLU A 386 10.04 26.99 23.65
CA GLU A 386 8.61 27.32 23.73
C GLU A 386 7.74 26.16 23.24
N PHE A 387 8.14 25.50 22.15
CA PHE A 387 7.44 24.31 21.64
C PHE A 387 7.48 23.16 22.65
N ILE A 388 8.64 22.88 23.25
CA ILE A 388 8.79 21.88 24.32
C ILE A 388 7.86 22.21 25.50
N CYS A 389 7.87 23.46 25.96
CA CYS A 389 7.02 23.90 27.06
C CYS A 389 5.53 23.74 26.74
N LYS A 390 5.13 24.04 25.51
CA LYS A 390 3.75 23.86 25.04
C LYS A 390 3.34 22.38 25.07
N ILE A 391 4.07 21.50 24.38
CA ILE A 391 3.72 20.06 24.31
C ILE A 391 3.70 19.42 25.70
N ARG A 392 4.64 19.81 26.57
CA ARG A 392 4.69 19.28 27.95
C ARG A 392 3.41 19.59 28.75
N ARG A 393 2.82 20.78 28.56
CA ARG A 393 1.57 21.18 29.22
C ARG A 393 0.34 20.45 28.69
N GLU A 394 0.42 19.89 27.49
CA GLU A 394 -0.70 19.20 26.84
C GLU A 394 -0.73 17.68 27.15
N TYR A 395 0.12 17.18 28.05
CA TYR A 395 0.11 15.77 28.48
C TYR A 395 -1.29 15.32 28.94
N GLY A 396 -1.79 14.23 28.36
CA GLY A 396 -3.10 13.66 28.71
C GLY A 396 -4.30 14.55 28.41
N SER A 397 -4.12 15.70 27.75
CA SER A 397 -5.20 16.65 27.45
C SER A 397 -6.31 16.08 26.56
N LEU A 398 -6.05 14.97 25.87
CA LEU A 398 -6.95 14.33 24.92
C LEU A 398 -7.30 12.86 25.27
N GLN A 399 -7.04 12.41 26.50
CA GLN A 399 -7.17 11.01 26.92
C GLN A 399 -8.54 10.36 26.61
N GLU A 400 -9.65 11.10 26.73
CA GLU A 400 -11.02 10.59 26.48
C GLU A 400 -11.63 11.12 25.17
N SER A 401 -10.82 11.73 24.32
CA SER A 401 -11.30 12.39 23.10
C SER A 401 -11.63 11.44 21.95
N GLY A 402 -11.22 10.17 22.05
CA GLY A 402 -11.25 9.22 20.95
C GLY A 402 -10.38 9.65 19.76
N LEU A 403 -9.33 10.44 20.01
CA LEU A 403 -8.41 10.90 18.98
C LEU A 403 -7.66 9.73 18.36
N TYR A 404 -7.65 9.69 17.03
CA TYR A 404 -6.58 9.03 16.30
C TYR A 404 -6.00 9.96 15.24
N ILE A 405 -4.68 9.85 15.08
CA ILE A 405 -3.89 10.59 14.10
C ILE A 405 -3.17 9.58 13.23
N TRP A 406 -3.06 9.87 11.95
CA TRP A 406 -2.22 9.10 11.05
C TRP A 406 -1.44 10.02 10.13
N VAL A 407 -0.31 9.50 9.68
CA VAL A 407 0.61 10.18 8.79
C VAL A 407 0.43 9.58 7.39
N ASP A 408 0.15 10.44 6.42
CA ASP A 408 -0.06 10.05 5.02
C ASP A 408 0.92 10.80 4.10
N LYS A 409 1.16 10.27 2.90
CA LYS A 409 2.02 10.87 1.85
C LYS A 409 3.36 11.43 2.36
N VAL A 410 4.10 10.65 3.16
CA VAL A 410 5.46 11.03 3.58
C VAL A 410 6.37 11.00 2.35
N THR A 411 7.00 12.12 2.04
CA THR A 411 8.01 12.23 0.99
C THR A 411 9.24 12.93 1.52
N ALA A 412 10.42 12.43 1.14
CA ALA A 412 11.69 12.97 1.57
C ALA A 412 12.59 13.26 0.36
N LYS A 413 13.19 14.45 0.35
CA LYS A 413 14.16 14.87 -0.65
C LYS A 413 15.44 15.28 0.05
N GLN A 414 16.56 14.69 -0.36
CA GLN A 414 17.87 15.12 0.12
C GLN A 414 18.22 16.48 -0.49
N LEU A 415 18.54 17.45 0.36
CA LEU A 415 18.98 18.79 -0.04
C LEU A 415 20.50 18.88 -0.13
N ALA A 416 21.19 18.24 0.81
CA ALA A 416 22.63 18.11 0.87
C ALA A 416 23.00 16.82 1.62
N GLU A 417 24.29 16.49 1.73
CA GLU A 417 24.73 15.34 2.50
C GLU A 417 24.22 15.42 3.96
N GLY A 418 23.46 14.41 4.38
CA GLY A 418 22.86 14.38 5.71
C GLY A 418 21.77 15.43 5.98
N LEU A 419 21.27 16.16 4.98
CA LEU A 419 20.23 17.18 5.14
C LEU A 419 19.02 16.89 4.23
N TYR A 420 17.83 16.85 4.79
CA TYR A 420 16.61 16.40 4.12
C TYR A 420 15.47 17.41 4.29
N LEU A 421 14.78 17.70 3.20
CA LEU A 421 13.44 18.28 3.23
C LEU A 421 12.43 17.15 3.23
N VAL A 422 11.51 17.17 4.17
CA VAL A 422 10.48 16.15 4.32
C VAL A 422 9.12 16.82 4.33
N THR A 423 8.15 16.24 3.63
CA THR A 423 6.76 16.68 3.66
C THR A 423 5.86 15.49 3.93
N TRP A 424 4.75 15.73 4.63
CA TRP A 424 3.73 14.71 4.88
C TRP A 424 2.37 15.38 5.12
N GLN A 425 1.32 14.56 5.15
CA GLN A 425 -0.04 14.96 5.41
C GLN A 425 -0.51 14.30 6.70
N PRO A 426 -0.41 14.99 7.86
CA PRO A 426 -1.00 14.49 9.07
C PRO A 426 -2.51 14.72 9.04
N TRP A 427 -3.22 13.71 9.48
CA TRP A 427 -4.67 13.71 9.63
C TRP A 427 -5.03 13.44 11.08
N GLU A 428 -6.07 14.11 11.56
CA GLU A 428 -6.59 13.90 12.90
C GLU A 428 -8.11 13.79 12.88
N ARG A 429 -8.65 12.93 13.73
CA ARG A 429 -10.09 12.85 13.98
C ARG A 429 -10.35 12.63 15.45
N LEU A 430 -11.20 13.49 16.00
CA LEU A 430 -11.75 13.37 17.35
C LEU A 430 -13.13 12.71 17.27
N SER A 431 -13.53 12.03 18.33
CA SER A 431 -14.87 11.43 18.41
C SER A 431 -15.95 12.49 18.22
N GLY A 432 -16.90 12.23 17.31
CA GLY A 432 -18.00 13.15 17.00
C GLY A 432 -17.62 14.41 16.18
N MET A 433 -16.34 14.59 15.81
CA MET A 433 -15.89 15.75 15.06
C MET A 433 -15.50 15.37 13.62
N PRO A 434 -15.60 16.31 12.66
CA PRO A 434 -15.10 16.06 11.31
C PRO A 434 -13.59 15.84 11.31
N LYS A 435 -13.11 15.02 10.37
CA LYS A 435 -11.68 14.82 10.11
C LYS A 435 -11.04 16.18 9.78
N LYS A 436 -9.85 16.45 10.31
CA LYS A 436 -9.01 17.58 9.92
C LYS A 436 -7.73 17.08 9.28
N GLY A 437 -7.31 17.77 8.22
CA GLY A 437 -6.07 17.48 7.51
C GLY A 437 -5.12 18.66 7.58
N TYR A 438 -3.83 18.38 7.42
CA TYR A 438 -2.80 19.40 7.39
C TYR A 438 -1.78 19.11 6.29
N TYR A 439 -1.03 20.13 5.92
CA TYR A 439 0.25 19.96 5.25
C TYR A 439 1.35 20.22 6.26
N ALA A 440 2.29 19.29 6.36
CA ALA A 440 3.45 19.43 7.22
C ALA A 440 4.74 19.34 6.41
N SER A 441 5.73 20.11 6.83
CA SER A 441 7.08 20.08 6.27
C SER A 441 8.11 20.25 7.38
N ALA A 442 9.28 19.63 7.18
CA ALA A 442 10.40 19.74 8.11
C ALA A 442 11.73 19.71 7.38
N ILE A 443 12.74 20.31 8.01
CA ILE A 443 14.15 20.11 7.63
C ILE A 443 14.77 19.22 8.69
N LEU A 444 15.26 18.04 8.28
CA LEU A 444 15.94 17.10 9.16
C LEU A 444 17.42 17.01 8.80
N LYS A 445 18.26 16.86 9.83
CA LYS A 445 19.70 16.65 9.70
C LYS A 445 20.10 15.32 10.35
N SER A 446 20.98 14.57 9.70
CA SER A 446 21.53 13.35 10.28
C SER A 446 22.32 13.65 11.55
N LYS A 447 21.99 12.95 12.63
CA LYS A 447 22.64 13.01 13.95
C LYS A 447 22.67 11.61 14.55
N VAL A 448 23.85 10.99 14.55
CA VAL A 448 24.03 9.54 14.87
C VAL A 448 23.45 9.15 16.23
N GLU A 449 23.56 10.03 17.22
CA GLU A 449 23.10 9.77 18.59
C GLU A 449 21.61 10.04 18.81
N ALA A 450 20.93 10.65 17.83
CA ALA A 450 19.51 10.94 17.92
C ALA A 450 18.67 9.67 17.62
N PRO A 451 17.46 9.55 18.20
CA PRO A 451 16.45 8.62 17.73
C PRO A 451 16.34 8.60 16.20
N ASN A 452 16.34 7.40 15.62
CA ASN A 452 16.35 7.18 14.16
C ASN A 452 17.48 7.89 13.39
N GLY A 453 18.51 8.40 14.08
CA GLY A 453 19.64 9.10 13.47
C GLY A 453 19.30 10.49 12.93
N MET A 454 18.24 11.15 13.41
CA MET A 454 17.73 12.41 12.83
C MET A 454 17.48 13.49 13.89
N GLU A 455 17.86 14.72 13.57
CA GLU A 455 17.61 15.95 14.32
C GLU A 455 16.72 16.90 13.49
N TRP A 456 15.79 17.58 14.15
CA TRP A 456 14.85 18.52 13.56
C TRP A 456 15.42 19.94 13.60
N LEU A 457 15.57 20.56 12.43
CA LEU A 457 16.04 21.94 12.28
C LEU A 457 14.89 22.93 12.03
N HIS A 458 13.78 22.45 11.48
CA HIS A 458 12.60 23.25 11.20
C HIS A 458 11.38 22.35 11.15
N TYR A 459 10.23 22.87 11.61
CA TYR A 459 8.93 22.22 11.47
C TYR A 459 7.88 23.26 11.14
N HIS A 460 7.06 22.99 10.14
CA HIS A 460 5.95 23.83 9.76
C HIS A 460 4.73 22.95 9.49
N LYS A 461 3.61 23.27 10.13
CA LYS A 461 2.30 22.64 9.91
C LYS A 461 1.30 23.72 9.55
N THR A 462 0.55 23.53 8.48
CA THR A 462 -0.53 24.43 8.06
C THR A 462 -1.82 23.65 7.83
N LEU A 463 -2.98 24.28 8.07
CA LEU A 463 -4.27 23.65 7.88
C LEU A 463 -4.50 23.36 6.40
N ARG A 464 -4.96 22.16 6.09
CA ARG A 464 -5.42 21.83 4.74
C ARG A 464 -6.90 22.14 4.68
N GLU A 465 -7.28 23.10 3.85
CA GLU A 465 -8.68 23.25 3.47
C GLU A 465 -9.14 21.93 2.84
N LEU A 466 -10.12 21.30 3.47
CA LEU A 466 -10.87 20.22 2.85
C LEU A 466 -11.77 20.90 1.85
N MET A 467 -11.31 21.01 0.59
CA MET A 467 -12.20 21.50 -0.46
C MET A 467 -13.47 20.65 -0.44
N ASP A 468 -14.62 21.33 -0.42
CA ASP A 468 -15.91 20.67 -0.59
C ASP A 468 -15.88 19.85 -1.88
N ILE A 469 -16.09 18.54 -1.71
CA ILE A 469 -15.92 17.47 -2.69
C ILE A 469 -16.89 17.60 -3.89
N GLN A 470 -17.78 18.59 -3.90
CA GLN A 470 -18.68 18.87 -5.01
C GLN A 470 -17.99 19.42 -6.26
N SER A 471 -16.72 19.82 -6.19
CA SER A 471 -16.00 20.44 -7.31
C SER A 471 -15.23 19.46 -8.24
N LEU A 472 -15.26 18.15 -7.95
CA LEU A 472 -14.56 17.12 -8.75
C LEU A 472 -15.51 16.21 -9.56
N GLN A 473 -16.76 16.62 -9.78
CA GLN A 473 -17.70 15.93 -10.68
C GLN A 473 -17.38 16.15 -12.15
#